data_AF-A0A3B5B6S2-F1
#
_entry.id   AF-A0A3B5B6S2-F1
#
_cell.length_a   1.000
_cell.length_b   1.000
_cell.length_c   1.000
_cell.angle_alpha   90.00
_cell.angle_beta   90.00
_cell.angle_gamma   90.00
#
_symmetry.space_group_name_H-M   'P 1'
#
loop_
_entity.id
_entity.type
_entity.pdbx_description
1 polymer ?
#
loop_
_entity_poly.entity_id
_entity_poly.type
_entity_poly.pdbx_seq_one_letter_code
_entity_poly.pdbx_strand_id
1 'polypeptide(L)'
;MLVSSAPQSLPFPDRLQVINQILDSLSSCERRRLCYLCERPDADSSVASVKEMLNSKVTSHENAHLLLEELMLRLGRFDILKKVLKVSREEVERSLRYNQLLPGYRVLMVNICEDLVIADLEDLKFLLSKKVSREKTENAKNFLDVIIELEKLDLVSPDRVDVLEDCLRSIGRIDLAKKVTAYKTAGGIPEQHSPQPSCTASPIPQRQPFFAAARVNAPVYREQSCASQIDWYKFNTKPRGVCVIIDCVGNDGEMLKQTFKALHFNVTLYQWLSAEDTLSVLRETIRQRETHRGDGFVCCIISRGTANHLLGTDMYGRGLPMDAVRRLFSADECPMLAGKPKLFFIQRYSAPEHMPCARVDHRDEDLETDGCDGRPICNQIPTAADVFWSHCWTDERQLERGQHRSVYLKALTDGLEKAQRRKTHLVDVHTEVNGAIFEHNKRHPGENYHIDVKHTLRKDLYLE
;
A
#
# COMPACT_ATOMS: atom_id res chain seq x y z
N MET A 1 -39.16 -7.40 32.99
CA MET A 1 -37.89 -8.05 33.35
C MET A 1 -37.26 -8.61 32.08
N LEU A 2 -36.38 -7.84 31.44
CA LEU A 2 -35.52 -8.36 30.38
C LEU A 2 -34.15 -8.55 31.00
N VAL A 3 -33.81 -9.80 31.31
CA VAL A 3 -32.51 -10.17 31.85
C VAL A 3 -31.50 -10.08 30.70
N SER A 4 -30.60 -9.10 30.82
CA SER A 4 -29.38 -9.03 30.03
C SER A 4 -28.46 -10.18 30.45
N SER A 5 -28.24 -11.15 29.57
CA SER A 5 -27.24 -12.19 29.76
C SER A 5 -25.88 -11.66 29.30
N ALA A 6 -25.02 -11.30 30.25
CA ALA A 6 -23.60 -11.11 30.02
C ALA A 6 -22.96 -12.45 29.58
N PRO A 7 -21.95 -12.45 28.70
CA PRO A 7 -21.25 -13.67 28.33
C PRO A 7 -20.55 -14.26 29.56
N GLN A 8 -20.90 -15.50 29.89
CA GLN A 8 -20.35 -16.23 31.03
C GLN A 8 -18.84 -16.47 30.82
N SER A 9 -18.03 -16.00 31.77
CA SER A 9 -16.60 -16.31 31.84
C SER A 9 -16.39 -17.82 32.08
N LEU A 10 -15.56 -18.46 31.26
CA LEU A 10 -15.19 -19.89 31.38
C LEU A 10 -14.54 -20.22 32.75
N PRO A 11 -14.87 -21.39 33.36
CA PRO A 11 -14.37 -21.80 34.67
C PRO A 11 -12.86 -22.11 34.70
N PHE A 12 -12.23 -21.88 35.86
CA PHE A 12 -10.78 -21.91 36.08
C PHE A 12 -10.01 -23.18 35.66
N PRO A 13 -10.55 -24.42 35.78
CA PRO A 13 -9.87 -25.65 35.35
C PRO A 13 -9.58 -25.69 33.84
N ASP A 14 -10.40 -25.02 33.03
CA ASP A 14 -10.25 -24.99 31.56
C ASP A 14 -9.09 -24.07 31.12
N ARG A 15 -8.70 -23.09 31.94
CA ARG A 15 -7.67 -22.09 31.58
C ARG A 15 -6.28 -22.69 31.46
N LEU A 16 -5.91 -23.61 32.34
CA LEU A 16 -4.62 -24.30 32.30
C LEU A 16 -4.53 -25.25 31.10
N GLN A 17 -5.65 -25.89 30.74
CA GLN A 17 -5.73 -26.75 29.57
C GLN A 17 -5.60 -25.94 28.27
N VAL A 18 -6.26 -24.78 28.21
CA VAL A 18 -6.13 -23.81 27.11
C VAL A 18 -4.67 -23.36 26.94
N ILE A 19 -3.98 -22.99 28.02
CA ILE A 19 -2.57 -22.57 27.96
C ILE A 19 -1.69 -23.70 27.39
N ASN A 20 -1.90 -24.96 27.80
CA ASN A 20 -1.13 -26.08 27.25
C ASN A 20 -1.38 -26.25 25.75
N GLN A 21 -2.65 -26.22 25.31
CA GLN A 21 -2.99 -26.34 23.88
C GLN A 21 -2.40 -25.20 23.04
N ILE A 22 -2.38 -23.98 23.58
CA ILE A 22 -1.71 -22.83 22.94
C ILE A 22 -0.23 -23.15 22.79
N LEU A 23 0.46 -23.53 23.87
CA LEU A 23 1.91 -23.75 23.86
C LEU A 23 2.33 -24.91 22.96
N ASP A 24 1.57 -26.00 22.90
CA ASP A 24 1.80 -27.12 22.00
C ASP A 24 1.67 -26.70 20.52
N SER A 25 0.88 -25.66 20.26
CA SER A 25 0.65 -25.11 18.91
C SER A 25 1.67 -24.04 18.49
N LEU A 26 2.51 -23.54 19.41
CA LEU A 26 3.48 -22.46 19.16
C LEU A 26 4.91 -22.98 18.96
N SER A 27 5.54 -22.54 17.87
CA SER A 27 6.97 -22.70 17.60
C SER A 27 7.83 -22.00 18.66
N SER A 28 9.11 -22.36 18.72
CA SER A 28 10.09 -21.69 19.60
C SER A 28 10.25 -20.20 19.29
N CYS A 29 10.10 -19.79 18.03
CA CYS A 29 10.14 -18.39 17.62
C CYS A 29 8.91 -17.61 18.11
N GLU A 30 7.72 -18.19 17.98
CA GLU A 30 6.47 -17.59 18.49
C GLU A 30 6.47 -17.50 20.01
N ARG A 31 6.95 -18.54 20.70
CA ARG A 31 7.11 -18.51 22.17
C ARG A 31 8.04 -17.39 22.63
N ARG A 32 9.13 -17.14 21.90
CA ARG A 32 10.04 -16.01 22.19
C ARG A 32 9.35 -14.65 22.01
N ARG A 33 8.60 -14.47 20.93
CA ARG A 33 7.78 -13.24 20.71
C ARG A 33 6.74 -13.05 21.82
N LEU A 34 6.11 -14.14 22.26
CA LEU A 34 5.17 -14.13 23.37
C LEU A 34 5.83 -13.65 24.68
N CYS A 35 7.01 -14.18 25.01
CA CYS A 35 7.78 -13.72 26.17
C CYS A 35 8.10 -12.21 26.12
N TYR A 36 8.48 -11.70 24.94
CA TYR A 36 8.74 -10.29 24.73
C TYR A 36 7.49 -9.41 24.94
N LEU A 37 6.34 -9.80 24.38
CA LEU A 37 5.05 -9.09 24.56
C LEU A 37 4.63 -9.03 26.03
N CYS A 38 4.93 -10.08 26.80
CA CYS A 38 4.63 -10.19 28.22
C CYS A 38 5.66 -9.50 29.15
N GLU A 39 6.56 -8.67 28.59
CA GLU A 39 7.60 -7.95 29.32
C GLU A 39 8.62 -8.84 30.05
N ARG A 40 8.83 -10.07 29.57
CA ARG A 40 9.86 -10.99 30.08
C ARG A 40 10.80 -11.42 28.94
N PRO A 41 11.56 -10.49 28.33
CA PRO A 41 12.43 -10.79 27.20
C PRO A 41 13.55 -11.79 27.54
N ASP A 42 14.02 -11.83 28.79
CA ASP A 42 15.07 -12.75 29.25
C ASP A 42 14.54 -14.15 29.63
N ALA A 43 13.22 -14.40 29.53
CA ALA A 43 12.65 -15.71 29.83
C ALA A 43 13.05 -16.73 28.75
N ASP A 44 13.31 -17.98 29.18
CA ASP A 44 13.55 -19.07 28.26
C ASP A 44 12.29 -19.32 27.40
N SER A 45 12.51 -19.54 26.11
CA SER A 45 11.46 -19.91 25.17
C SER A 45 10.92 -21.33 25.38
N SER A 46 11.41 -22.09 26.37
CA SER A 46 10.91 -23.43 26.70
C SER A 46 9.44 -23.42 27.12
N VAL A 47 8.73 -24.50 26.79
CA VAL A 47 7.30 -24.65 27.10
C VAL A 47 7.04 -24.47 28.59
N ALA A 48 7.91 -25.00 29.45
CA ALA A 48 7.78 -24.89 30.90
C ALA A 48 7.85 -23.43 31.39
N SER A 49 8.83 -22.66 30.91
CA SER A 49 9.01 -21.26 31.32
C SER A 49 7.86 -20.36 30.82
N VAL A 50 7.47 -20.51 29.54
CA VAL A 50 6.35 -19.72 28.98
C VAL A 50 5.03 -20.09 29.66
N LYS A 51 4.82 -21.37 30.01
CA LYS A 51 3.65 -21.83 30.78
C LYS A 51 3.58 -21.18 32.15
N GLU A 52 4.68 -21.16 32.89
CA GLU A 52 4.73 -20.52 34.21
C GLU A 52 4.43 -19.01 34.12
N MET A 53 5.02 -18.33 33.13
CA MET A 53 4.74 -16.92 32.86
C MET A 53 3.25 -16.68 32.55
N LEU A 54 2.66 -17.41 31.60
CA LEU A 54 1.25 -17.26 31.25
C LEU A 54 0.35 -17.57 32.43
N ASN A 55 0.64 -18.63 33.19
CA ASN A 55 -0.09 -18.96 34.40
C ASN A 55 -0.07 -17.79 35.39
N SER A 56 1.10 -17.21 35.68
CA SER A 56 1.20 -16.08 36.61
C SER A 56 0.39 -14.86 36.18
N LYS A 57 0.33 -14.55 34.88
CA LYS A 57 -0.43 -13.42 34.33
C LYS A 57 -1.94 -13.71 34.28
N VAL A 58 -2.32 -14.95 33.96
CA VAL A 58 -3.72 -15.41 33.82
C VAL A 58 -4.40 -15.64 35.17
N THR A 59 -3.66 -16.02 36.21
CA THR A 59 -4.21 -16.12 37.57
C THR A 59 -4.39 -14.78 38.25
N SER A 60 -3.62 -13.76 37.85
CA SER A 60 -3.59 -12.44 38.48
C SER A 60 -4.56 -11.41 37.88
N HIS A 61 -5.19 -11.71 36.73
CA HIS A 61 -6.03 -10.74 36.00
C HIS A 61 -7.48 -11.22 35.87
N GLU A 62 -8.44 -10.36 36.23
CA GLU A 62 -9.88 -10.60 35.97
C GLU A 62 -10.18 -10.76 34.46
N ASN A 63 -9.37 -10.11 33.61
CA ASN A 63 -9.46 -10.11 32.15
C ASN A 63 -8.50 -11.10 31.46
N ALA A 64 -8.10 -12.17 32.15
CA ALA A 64 -7.07 -13.09 31.64
C ALA A 64 -7.39 -13.75 30.27
N HIS A 65 -8.67 -13.92 29.94
CA HIS A 65 -9.09 -14.44 28.63
C HIS A 65 -8.79 -13.43 27.52
N LEU A 66 -9.07 -12.14 27.75
CA LEU A 66 -8.74 -11.05 26.83
C LEU A 66 -7.22 -10.93 26.61
N LEU A 67 -6.40 -11.23 27.63
CA LEU A 67 -4.94 -11.24 27.49
C LEU A 67 -4.47 -12.35 26.53
N LEU A 68 -5.01 -13.57 26.67
CA LEU A 68 -4.68 -14.68 25.76
C LEU A 68 -5.18 -14.40 24.35
N GLU A 69 -6.37 -13.83 24.21
CA GLU A 69 -6.92 -13.37 22.93
C GLU A 69 -6.04 -12.30 22.28
N GLU A 70 -5.62 -11.27 23.04
CA GLU A 70 -4.72 -10.23 22.53
C GLU A 70 -3.37 -10.81 22.11
N LEU A 71 -2.76 -11.68 22.91
CA LEU A 71 -1.48 -12.33 22.57
C LEU A 71 -1.60 -13.14 21.27
N MET A 72 -2.67 -13.91 21.08
CA MET A 72 -2.86 -14.69 19.86
C MET A 72 -3.15 -13.79 18.66
N LEU A 73 -3.86 -12.67 18.86
CA LEU A 73 -4.06 -11.65 17.84
C LEU A 73 -2.73 -11.03 17.40
N ARG A 74 -1.86 -10.63 18.35
CA ARG A 74 -0.54 -10.04 18.06
C ARG A 74 0.45 -11.02 17.42
N LEU A 75 0.30 -12.32 17.66
CA LEU A 75 1.11 -13.36 17.02
C LEU A 75 0.56 -13.81 15.65
N GLY A 76 -0.61 -13.30 15.23
CA GLY A 76 -1.26 -13.69 13.97
C GLY A 76 -1.81 -15.13 13.97
N ARG A 77 -1.99 -15.76 15.15
CA ARG A 77 -2.44 -17.15 15.28
C ARG A 77 -3.96 -17.26 15.38
N PHE A 78 -4.62 -16.88 14.28
CA PHE A 78 -6.07 -16.92 14.14
C PHE A 78 -6.65 -18.35 14.18
N ASP A 79 -5.83 -19.35 13.83
CA ASP A 79 -6.18 -20.75 13.99
C ASP A 79 -6.36 -21.13 15.47
N ILE A 80 -5.51 -20.62 16.36
CA ILE A 80 -5.60 -20.84 17.81
C ILE A 80 -6.79 -20.05 18.38
N LEU A 81 -7.00 -18.80 17.95
CA LEU A 81 -8.18 -18.00 18.32
C LEU A 81 -9.47 -18.77 18.03
N LYS A 82 -9.62 -19.31 16.81
CA LYS A 82 -10.82 -20.02 16.39
C LYS A 82 -10.96 -21.42 17.01
N LYS A 83 -9.86 -22.19 17.07
CA LYS A 83 -9.90 -23.61 17.49
C LYS A 83 -9.86 -23.78 18.99
N VAL A 84 -9.02 -23.03 19.69
CA VAL A 84 -8.78 -23.17 21.13
C VAL A 84 -9.63 -22.18 21.92
N LEU A 85 -9.56 -20.89 21.58
CA LEU A 85 -10.25 -19.83 22.34
C LEU A 85 -11.73 -19.67 21.92
N LYS A 86 -12.12 -20.23 20.77
CA LYS A 86 -13.49 -20.16 20.21
C LYS A 86 -13.99 -18.74 19.95
N VAL A 87 -13.06 -17.82 19.69
CA VAL A 87 -13.36 -16.41 19.39
C VAL A 87 -12.87 -16.09 17.98
N SER A 88 -13.66 -15.32 17.23
CA SER A 88 -13.26 -14.79 15.93
C SER A 88 -12.31 -13.61 16.09
N ARG A 89 -11.52 -13.33 15.05
CA ARG A 89 -10.64 -12.16 15.04
C ARG A 89 -11.41 -10.88 15.31
N GLU A 90 -12.58 -10.74 14.69
CA GLU A 90 -13.41 -9.55 14.77
C GLU A 90 -13.99 -9.36 16.19
N GLU A 91 -14.31 -10.45 16.90
CA GLU A 91 -14.75 -10.42 18.29
C GLU A 91 -13.64 -9.99 19.25
N VAL A 92 -12.42 -10.50 19.06
CA VAL A 92 -11.26 -10.05 19.85
C VAL A 92 -10.96 -8.58 19.57
N GLU A 93 -10.90 -8.18 18.30
CA GLU A 93 -10.65 -6.77 17.93
C GLU A 93 -11.71 -5.83 18.49
N ARG A 94 -13.00 -6.23 18.52
CA ARG A 94 -14.07 -5.47 19.18
C ARG A 94 -13.87 -5.37 20.68
N SER A 95 -13.49 -6.46 21.33
CA SER A 95 -13.28 -6.53 22.79
C SER A 95 -12.08 -5.70 23.24
N LEU A 96 -11.04 -5.62 22.42
CA LEU A 96 -9.81 -4.86 22.68
C LEU A 96 -9.88 -3.38 22.25
N ARG A 97 -10.99 -2.91 21.65
CA ARG A 97 -11.15 -1.48 21.26
C ARG A 97 -11.02 -0.52 22.44
N TYR A 98 -11.31 -0.99 23.65
CA TYR A 98 -11.33 -0.18 24.86
C TYR A 98 -10.37 -0.67 25.95
N ASN A 99 -9.82 -1.89 25.81
CA ASN A 99 -8.96 -2.54 26.80
C ASN A 99 -7.72 -3.13 26.11
N GLN A 100 -6.67 -2.34 25.92
CA GLN A 100 -5.36 -2.86 25.53
C GLN A 100 -4.63 -3.31 26.78
N LEU A 101 -4.30 -4.60 26.86
CA LEU A 101 -3.64 -5.20 28.03
C LEU A 101 -2.13 -5.31 27.83
N LEU A 102 -1.65 -5.27 26.59
CA LEU A 102 -0.24 -5.30 26.26
C LEU A 102 0.35 -3.88 26.10
N PRO A 103 1.60 -3.65 26.52
CA PRO A 103 2.26 -2.35 26.33
C PRO A 103 2.41 -2.01 24.84
N GLY A 104 1.98 -0.81 24.44
CA GLY A 104 2.03 -0.36 23.04
C GLY A 104 3.43 -0.39 22.44
N TYR A 105 4.45 -0.06 23.24
CA TYR A 105 5.86 -0.18 22.85
C TYR A 105 6.24 -1.61 22.44
N ARG A 106 5.85 -2.61 23.25
CA ARG A 106 6.18 -4.02 22.98
C ARG A 106 5.47 -4.51 21.72
N VAL A 107 4.22 -4.11 21.53
CA VAL A 107 3.43 -4.42 20.32
C VAL A 107 4.08 -3.80 19.08
N LEU A 108 4.55 -2.55 19.16
CA LEU A 108 5.26 -1.88 18.06
C LEU A 108 6.50 -2.68 17.63
N MET A 109 7.34 -3.09 18.59
CA MET A 109 8.60 -3.79 18.29
C MET A 109 8.35 -5.17 17.66
N VAL A 110 7.31 -5.89 18.09
CA VAL A 110 6.93 -7.17 17.46
C VAL A 110 6.41 -6.95 16.04
N ASN A 111 5.57 -5.94 15.81
CA ASN A 111 5.08 -5.62 14.47
C ASN A 111 6.22 -5.25 13.51
N ILE A 112 7.20 -4.46 13.99
CA ILE A 112 8.39 -4.12 13.21
C ILE A 112 9.23 -5.38 12.94
N CYS A 113 9.38 -6.26 13.92
CA CYS A 113 10.10 -7.53 13.75
C CYS A 113 9.50 -8.41 12.64
N GLU A 114 8.17 -8.42 12.49
CA GLU A 114 7.49 -9.25 11.48
C GLU A 114 7.62 -8.69 10.06
N ASP A 115 7.72 -7.36 9.94
CA ASP A 115 7.83 -6.68 8.66
C ASP A 115 9.28 -6.50 8.20
N LEU A 116 10.28 -6.79 9.03
CA LEU A 116 11.72 -6.73 8.71
C LEU A 116 12.19 -8.02 8.01
N VAL A 117 12.88 -7.87 6.87
CA VAL A 117 13.57 -9.00 6.23
C VAL A 117 14.97 -9.19 6.82
N ILE A 118 15.58 -10.36 6.59
CA ILE A 118 16.91 -10.71 7.12
C ILE A 118 17.98 -9.71 6.66
N ALA A 119 17.90 -9.24 5.40
CA ALA A 119 18.83 -8.23 4.87
C ALA A 119 18.77 -6.91 5.66
N ASP A 120 17.55 -6.41 5.91
CA ASP A 120 17.33 -5.19 6.69
C ASP A 120 17.89 -5.30 8.12
N LEU A 121 17.80 -6.49 8.72
CA LEU A 121 18.36 -6.74 10.05
C LEU A 121 19.89 -6.62 10.06
N GLU A 122 20.56 -7.15 9.04
CA GLU A 122 22.02 -7.04 8.90
C GLU A 122 22.45 -5.59 8.64
N ASP A 123 21.72 -4.84 7.81
CA ASP A 123 21.95 -3.41 7.60
C ASP A 123 21.74 -2.62 8.91
N LEU A 124 20.71 -2.96 9.69
CA LEU A 124 20.44 -2.34 10.98
C LEU A 124 21.54 -2.65 12.00
N LYS A 125 22.01 -3.90 12.08
CA LYS A 125 23.18 -4.28 12.91
C LYS A 125 24.43 -3.51 12.49
N PHE A 126 24.66 -3.34 11.19
CA PHE A 126 25.78 -2.58 10.67
C PHE A 126 25.72 -1.11 11.10
N LEU A 127 24.56 -0.46 10.99
CA LEU A 127 24.38 0.92 11.45
C LEU A 127 24.57 1.05 12.97
N LEU A 128 24.06 0.08 13.72
CA LEU A 128 24.15 0.06 15.18
C LEU A 128 25.53 -0.33 15.71
N SER A 129 26.42 -0.89 14.89
CA SER A 129 27.81 -1.21 15.27
C SER A 129 28.61 0.02 15.76
N LYS A 130 28.15 1.24 15.41
CA LYS A 130 28.71 2.51 15.91
C LYS A 130 28.20 2.91 17.29
N LYS A 131 27.05 2.37 17.73
CA LYS A 131 26.35 2.73 18.97
C LYS A 131 26.34 1.58 20.00
N VAL A 132 26.50 0.34 19.55
CA VAL A 132 26.47 -0.89 20.34
C VAL A 132 27.75 -1.68 20.05
N SER A 133 28.33 -2.33 21.07
CA SER A 133 29.49 -3.19 20.89
C SER A 133 29.22 -4.27 19.84
N ARG A 134 30.10 -4.40 18.86
CA ARG A 134 29.99 -5.31 17.72
C ARG A 134 29.70 -6.77 18.13
N GLU A 135 30.27 -7.22 19.25
CA GLU A 135 30.04 -8.56 19.82
C GLU A 135 28.56 -8.81 20.17
N LYS A 136 27.87 -7.81 20.74
CA LYS A 136 26.45 -7.94 21.14
C LYS A 136 25.50 -7.89 19.95
N THR A 137 25.80 -7.06 18.95
CA THR A 137 24.99 -6.94 17.72
C THR A 137 25.16 -8.15 16.79
N GLU A 138 26.36 -8.74 16.71
CA GLU A 138 26.58 -9.98 15.94
C GLU A 138 25.88 -11.19 16.56
N ASN A 139 25.78 -11.25 17.90
CA ASN A 139 25.09 -12.33 18.62
C ASN A 139 23.55 -12.27 18.56
N ALA A 140 22.98 -11.13 18.15
CA ALA A 140 21.54 -10.97 18.00
C ALA A 140 21.00 -11.75 16.78
N LYS A 141 20.08 -12.69 17.01
CA LYS A 141 19.55 -13.58 15.95
C LYS A 141 18.37 -12.99 15.21
N ASN A 142 17.66 -12.06 15.83
CA ASN A 142 16.47 -11.42 15.27
C ASN A 142 16.40 -9.95 15.73
N PHE A 143 15.45 -9.20 15.17
CA PHE A 143 15.27 -7.79 15.51
C PHE A 143 14.95 -7.54 16.99
N LEU A 144 14.16 -8.40 17.65
CA LEU A 144 13.84 -8.22 19.07
C LEU A 144 15.09 -8.38 19.94
N ASP A 145 16.01 -9.28 19.60
CA ASP A 145 17.30 -9.42 20.31
C ASP A 145 18.10 -8.11 20.23
N VAL A 146 18.09 -7.44 19.07
CA VAL A 146 18.73 -6.12 18.91
C VAL A 146 18.05 -5.08 19.79
N ILE A 147 16.72 -5.03 19.80
CA ILE A 147 15.97 -4.08 20.63
C ILE A 147 16.23 -4.32 22.12
N ILE A 148 16.30 -5.58 22.58
CA ILE A 148 16.63 -5.91 23.97
C ILE A 148 18.01 -5.37 24.35
N GLU A 149 19.02 -5.50 23.47
CA GLU A 149 20.34 -4.94 23.75
C GLU A 149 20.35 -3.41 23.72
N LEU A 150 19.54 -2.77 22.87
CA LEU A 150 19.36 -1.32 22.86
C LEU A 150 18.65 -0.82 24.12
N GLU A 151 17.66 -1.56 24.64
CA GLU A 151 16.97 -1.27 25.90
C GLU A 151 17.95 -1.36 27.09
N LYS A 152 18.79 -2.39 27.14
CA LYS A 152 19.82 -2.55 28.20
C LYS A 152 20.85 -1.41 28.19
N LEU A 153 21.08 -0.80 27.04
CA LEU A 153 21.98 0.36 26.86
C LEU A 153 21.25 1.70 27.00
N ASP A 154 19.96 1.68 27.34
CA ASP A 154 19.13 2.88 27.51
C ASP A 154 19.02 3.75 26.25
N LEU A 155 19.26 3.15 25.07
CA LEU A 155 19.20 3.83 23.77
C LEU A 155 17.79 3.84 23.17
N VAL A 156 16.96 2.88 23.55
CA VAL A 156 15.55 2.79 23.15
C VAL A 156 14.70 2.49 24.37
N SER A 157 13.56 3.17 24.51
CA SER A 157 12.54 2.95 25.55
C SER A 157 11.16 3.35 25.01
N PRO A 158 10.05 3.13 25.76
CA PRO A 158 8.73 3.61 25.34
C PRO A 158 8.70 5.10 24.96
N ASP A 159 9.47 5.94 25.65
CA ASP A 159 9.52 7.38 25.38
C ASP A 159 10.65 7.79 24.42
N ARG A 160 11.59 6.88 24.12
CA ARG A 160 12.77 7.15 23.28
C ARG A 160 12.85 6.13 22.16
N VAL A 161 12.31 6.50 21.00
CA VAL A 161 12.33 5.64 19.81
C VAL A 161 12.99 6.33 18.61
N ASP A 162 13.60 7.50 18.80
CA ASP A 162 14.30 8.29 17.78
C ASP A 162 15.47 7.53 17.16
N VAL A 163 16.31 6.91 17.98
CA VAL A 163 17.45 6.13 17.50
C VAL A 163 17.00 5.03 16.56
N LEU A 164 15.90 4.35 16.90
CA LEU A 164 15.32 3.31 16.07
C LEU A 164 14.71 3.88 14.79
N GLU A 165 13.97 4.98 14.88
CA GLU A 165 13.39 5.66 13.71
C GLU A 165 14.47 6.06 12.71
N ASP A 166 15.56 6.68 13.18
CA ASP A 166 16.68 7.13 12.36
C ASP A 166 17.39 5.96 11.68
N CYS A 167 17.59 4.85 12.41
CA CYS A 167 18.13 3.62 11.84
C CYS A 167 17.22 3.07 10.74
N LEU A 168 15.90 2.99 10.98
CA LEU A 168 14.93 2.52 9.99
C LEU A 168 14.87 3.42 8.75
N ARG A 169 15.00 4.74 8.92
CA ARG A 169 15.10 5.69 7.80
C ARG A 169 16.38 5.47 7.00
N SER A 170 17.49 5.24 7.69
CA SER A 170 18.82 5.05 7.08
C SER A 170 18.92 3.77 6.25
N ILE A 171 18.26 2.68 6.67
CA ILE A 171 18.16 1.45 5.85
C ILE A 171 17.07 1.52 4.77
N GLY A 172 16.42 2.67 4.58
CA GLY A 172 15.39 2.86 3.55
C GLY A 172 14.01 2.28 3.89
N ARG A 173 13.80 1.75 5.11
CA ARG A 173 12.51 1.25 5.62
C ARG A 173 11.64 2.38 6.16
N ILE A 174 11.28 3.30 5.26
CA ILE A 174 10.47 4.49 5.59
C ILE A 174 9.06 4.11 6.08
N ASP A 175 8.53 2.98 5.64
CA ASP A 175 7.26 2.41 6.11
C ASP A 175 7.30 2.09 7.61
N LEU A 176 8.38 1.47 8.08
CA LEU A 176 8.57 1.13 9.50
C LEU A 176 8.90 2.36 10.34
N ALA A 177 9.72 3.27 9.80
CA ALA A 177 9.98 4.56 10.45
C ALA A 177 8.68 5.33 10.72
N LYS A 178 7.73 5.35 9.77
CA LYS A 178 6.42 5.97 9.96
C LYS A 178 5.60 5.31 11.08
N LYS A 179 5.69 3.99 11.26
CA LYS A 179 5.04 3.30 12.40
C LYS A 179 5.63 3.77 13.73
N VAL A 180 6.95 3.94 13.79
CA VAL A 180 7.64 4.50 14.97
C VAL A 180 7.24 5.96 15.21
N THR A 181 7.17 6.79 14.16
CA THR A 181 6.70 8.18 14.28
C THR A 181 5.27 8.24 14.81
N ALA A 182 4.35 7.41 14.28
CA ALA A 182 2.97 7.38 14.73
C ALA A 182 2.85 6.99 16.22
N TYR A 183 3.73 6.11 16.70
CA TYR A 183 3.81 5.76 18.12
C TYR A 183 4.24 6.95 18.99
N LYS A 184 5.23 7.76 18.56
CA LYS A 184 5.64 9.00 19.26
C LYS A 184 4.49 9.99 19.39
N THR A 185 3.72 10.18 18.32
CA THR A 185 2.61 11.15 18.30
C THR A 185 1.41 10.69 19.15
N ALA A 186 1.37 9.42 19.57
CA ALA A 186 0.26 8.83 20.30
C ALA A 186 0.42 8.80 21.84
N GLY A 187 1.57 9.19 22.44
CA GLY A 187 1.72 9.43 23.90
C GLY A 187 3.19 9.54 24.38
N GLY A 188 3.58 10.39 25.37
CA GLY A 188 2.74 11.17 26.30
C GLY A 188 3.37 12.24 27.23
N ILE A 189 2.43 12.98 27.87
CA ILE A 189 2.32 13.78 29.14
C ILE A 189 3.08 15.14 29.38
N PRO A 190 2.68 16.01 30.35
CA PRO A 190 2.19 17.40 30.12
C PRO A 190 2.96 18.51 30.89
N GLU A 191 3.03 19.76 30.41
CA GLU A 191 3.17 21.00 31.23
C GLU A 191 3.28 22.21 30.27
N GLN A 192 2.31 23.13 30.26
CA GLN A 192 2.31 24.41 31.00
C GLN A 192 3.58 25.26 30.82
N HIS A 193 3.57 26.17 29.84
CA HIS A 193 3.61 27.63 30.04
C HIS A 193 3.87 28.37 28.72
N SER A 194 3.01 29.35 28.44
CA SER A 194 3.20 30.49 27.51
C SER A 194 4.51 31.27 27.81
N PRO A 195 5.02 32.19 26.95
CA PRO A 195 4.25 33.05 26.05
C PRO A 195 4.83 33.38 24.66
N GLN A 196 3.94 33.98 23.86
CA GLN A 196 4.16 34.71 22.62
C GLN A 196 5.32 35.74 22.74
N PRO A 197 5.93 36.22 21.63
CA PRO A 197 5.35 37.31 20.82
C PRO A 197 5.71 37.14 19.31
N SER A 198 5.28 37.89 18.30
CA SER A 198 4.40 39.04 18.12
C SER A 198 4.29 39.22 16.60
N CYS A 199 3.11 39.64 16.14
CA CYS A 199 2.87 40.09 14.78
C CYS A 199 3.74 41.29 14.42
N THR A 200 4.21 41.35 13.18
CA THR A 200 4.22 42.60 12.39
C THR A 200 4.16 42.28 10.91
N ALA A 201 3.01 42.63 10.30
CA ALA A 201 2.88 42.91 8.88
C ALA A 201 3.87 44.03 8.49
N SER A 202 4.41 44.07 7.28
CA SER A 202 3.78 44.53 6.03
C SER A 202 4.87 44.53 4.92
N PRO A 203 4.65 45.06 3.70
CA PRO A 203 3.66 44.70 2.70
C PRO A 203 4.29 44.41 1.31
N ILE A 204 3.47 43.83 0.43
CA ILE A 204 3.71 43.64 -1.02
C ILE A 204 3.82 45.00 -1.73
N PRO A 205 4.62 45.11 -2.81
CA PRO A 205 4.26 45.93 -3.96
C PRO A 205 4.06 45.11 -5.25
N GLN A 206 2.94 45.34 -5.90
CA GLN A 206 2.61 44.90 -7.26
C GLN A 206 3.36 45.73 -8.32
N ARG A 207 3.82 45.09 -9.42
CA ARG A 207 3.38 45.35 -10.82
C ARG A 207 4.40 44.82 -11.87
N GLN A 208 3.92 43.84 -12.64
CA GLN A 208 3.91 43.73 -14.11
C GLN A 208 5.21 43.77 -14.97
N PRO A 209 5.16 43.19 -16.20
CA PRO A 209 6.27 42.46 -16.82
C PRO A 209 7.05 43.29 -17.84
N PHE A 210 8.34 42.98 -18.00
CA PHE A 210 9.16 43.47 -19.10
C PHE A 210 9.93 42.33 -19.75
N PHE A 211 9.73 42.19 -21.06
CA PHE A 211 10.59 41.44 -21.97
C PHE A 211 11.96 42.11 -22.05
N ALA A 212 13.03 41.34 -21.93
CA ALA A 212 14.33 41.71 -22.50
C ALA A 212 15.15 40.45 -22.82
N ALA A 213 15.55 40.36 -24.08
CA ALA A 213 16.45 39.35 -24.61
C ALA A 213 17.88 39.55 -24.10
N ALA A 214 18.58 38.47 -23.81
CA ALA A 214 20.04 38.45 -23.70
C ALA A 214 20.60 37.23 -24.41
N ARG A 215 21.37 37.50 -25.48
CA ARG A 215 22.19 36.54 -26.23
C ARG A 215 23.44 36.20 -25.43
N VAL A 216 23.80 34.91 -25.39
CA VAL A 216 25.18 34.46 -25.13
C VAL A 216 25.49 33.30 -26.08
N ASN A 217 26.46 33.50 -26.97
CA ASN A 217 27.13 32.45 -27.79
C ASN A 217 28.17 31.76 -26.89
N ALA A 218 28.33 30.43 -26.81
CA ALA A 218 28.96 29.46 -27.73
C ALA A 218 29.35 28.22 -26.85
N PRO A 219 29.76 27.02 -27.35
CA PRO A 219 30.20 26.71 -28.70
C PRO A 219 29.52 25.52 -29.39
N VAL A 220 29.71 25.54 -30.70
CA VAL A 220 29.36 24.58 -31.74
C VAL A 220 30.07 23.25 -31.50
N TYR A 221 29.31 22.15 -31.38
CA TYR A 221 29.78 20.82 -31.76
C TYR A 221 29.15 20.43 -33.09
N ARG A 222 30.04 20.07 -34.02
CA ARG A 222 29.82 19.61 -35.39
C ARG A 222 28.56 18.77 -35.59
N GLU A 223 27.74 19.21 -36.55
CA GLU A 223 26.74 18.39 -37.22
C GLU A 223 27.39 17.15 -37.86
N GLN A 224 26.90 15.97 -37.50
CA GLN A 224 26.87 14.81 -38.37
C GLN A 224 25.43 14.61 -38.81
N SER A 225 25.14 14.98 -40.05
CA SER A 225 23.86 14.76 -40.72
C SER A 225 23.56 13.26 -40.81
N CYS A 226 22.34 12.84 -40.46
CA CYS A 226 21.45 12.09 -41.37
C CYS A 226 20.10 11.73 -40.71
N ALA A 227 19.05 11.87 -41.52
CA ALA A 227 17.69 11.34 -41.40
C ALA A 227 16.71 12.10 -40.50
N SER A 228 15.81 12.84 -41.16
CA SER A 228 14.45 13.19 -40.74
C SER A 228 13.87 12.19 -39.72
N GLN A 229 13.93 12.51 -38.43
CA GLN A 229 13.49 11.58 -37.40
C GLN A 229 11.98 11.67 -37.23
N ILE A 230 11.32 10.58 -37.60
CA ILE A 230 9.89 10.33 -37.44
C ILE A 230 9.48 10.56 -35.97
N ASP A 231 8.59 11.54 -35.73
CA ASP A 231 8.10 11.99 -34.42
C ASP A 231 7.09 11.03 -33.75
N TRP A 232 6.78 9.89 -34.39
CA TRP A 232 5.82 8.91 -33.88
C TRP A 232 6.43 7.51 -33.69
N TYR A 233 5.83 6.71 -32.80
CA TYR A 233 6.20 5.31 -32.63
C TYR A 233 5.85 4.51 -33.90
N LYS A 234 6.78 3.66 -34.36
CA LYS A 234 6.46 2.63 -35.35
C LYS A 234 5.61 1.58 -34.66
N PHE A 235 4.30 1.68 -34.89
CA PHE A 235 3.27 0.88 -34.24
C PHE A 235 2.36 0.34 -35.34
N ASN A 236 2.71 -0.78 -35.97
CA ASN A 236 2.02 -1.35 -37.14
C ASN A 236 2.16 -2.88 -37.30
N THR A 237 2.83 -3.60 -36.39
CA THR A 237 2.90 -5.06 -36.42
C THR A 237 1.53 -5.70 -36.24
N LYS A 238 1.35 -6.92 -36.75
CA LYS A 238 0.14 -7.74 -36.56
C LYS A 238 0.53 -9.12 -36.04
N PRO A 239 0.34 -9.42 -34.75
CA PRO A 239 -0.26 -8.55 -33.72
C PRO A 239 0.62 -7.34 -33.35
N ARG A 240 0.00 -6.24 -32.92
CA ARG A 240 0.69 -4.99 -32.46
C ARG A 240 1.49 -5.19 -31.19
N GLY A 241 1.18 -6.24 -30.46
CA GLY A 241 1.70 -6.51 -29.14
C GLY A 241 0.79 -7.44 -28.36
N VAL A 242 1.16 -7.68 -27.12
CA VAL A 242 0.32 -8.39 -26.15
C VAL A 242 -0.51 -7.39 -25.36
N CYS A 243 -1.78 -7.73 -25.18
CA CYS A 243 -2.71 -7.03 -24.29
C CYS A 243 -3.17 -7.99 -23.20
N VAL A 244 -2.85 -7.68 -21.96
CA VAL A 244 -3.33 -8.43 -20.79
C VAL A 244 -4.47 -7.67 -20.16
N ILE A 245 -5.61 -8.32 -19.99
CA ILE A 245 -6.76 -7.76 -19.29
C ILE A 245 -7.01 -8.60 -18.05
N ILE A 246 -6.96 -7.96 -16.89
CA ILE A 246 -7.21 -8.57 -15.59
C ILE A 246 -8.47 -7.93 -15.02
N ASP A 247 -9.58 -8.67 -15.09
CA ASP A 247 -10.88 -8.23 -14.61
C ASP A 247 -11.27 -8.98 -13.34
N CYS A 248 -10.84 -8.47 -12.19
CA CYS A 248 -11.15 -9.05 -10.89
C CYS A 248 -12.61 -8.84 -10.47
N VAL A 249 -13.35 -7.97 -11.17
CA VAL A 249 -14.75 -7.61 -10.87
C VAL A 249 -15.72 -8.35 -11.79
N GLY A 250 -15.31 -8.67 -13.02
CA GLY A 250 -16.05 -9.48 -13.99
C GLY A 250 -17.06 -8.72 -14.86
N ASN A 251 -16.99 -7.39 -14.92
CA ASN A 251 -18.03 -6.57 -15.57
C ASN A 251 -17.67 -6.07 -16.98
N ASP A 252 -16.43 -5.61 -17.19
CA ASP A 252 -16.06 -4.85 -18.39
C ASP A 252 -14.93 -5.51 -19.22
N GLY A 253 -14.37 -6.63 -18.74
CA GLY A 253 -13.22 -7.29 -19.39
C GLY A 253 -13.47 -7.75 -20.83
N GLU A 254 -14.66 -8.27 -21.14
CA GLU A 254 -14.97 -8.72 -22.50
C GLU A 254 -15.11 -7.54 -23.49
N MET A 255 -15.62 -6.39 -23.02
CA MET A 255 -15.68 -5.17 -23.84
C MET A 255 -14.28 -4.72 -24.24
N LEU A 256 -13.37 -4.60 -23.26
CA LEU A 256 -11.97 -4.25 -23.53
C LEU A 256 -11.29 -5.26 -24.45
N LYS A 257 -11.58 -6.55 -24.28
CA LYS A 257 -11.03 -7.61 -25.14
C LYS A 257 -11.47 -7.45 -26.59
N GLN A 258 -12.73 -7.11 -26.84
CA GLN A 258 -13.22 -6.83 -28.19
C GLN A 258 -12.52 -5.59 -28.77
N THR A 259 -12.41 -4.50 -27.99
CA THR A 259 -11.74 -3.26 -28.42
C THR A 259 -10.28 -3.52 -28.79
N PHE A 260 -9.48 -4.15 -27.93
CA PHE A 260 -8.06 -4.37 -28.20
C PHE A 260 -7.80 -5.43 -29.28
N LYS A 261 -8.72 -6.39 -29.48
CA LYS A 261 -8.68 -7.28 -30.66
C LYS A 261 -8.93 -6.51 -31.96
N ALA A 262 -9.88 -5.58 -31.97
CA ALA A 262 -10.15 -4.72 -33.13
C ALA A 262 -8.95 -3.82 -33.46
N LEU A 263 -8.20 -3.40 -32.43
CA LEU A 263 -6.91 -2.72 -32.55
C LEU A 263 -5.74 -3.67 -32.86
N HIS A 264 -5.98 -4.93 -33.23
CA HIS A 264 -4.96 -5.91 -33.63
C HIS A 264 -3.94 -6.31 -32.55
N PHE A 265 -4.30 -6.30 -31.27
CA PHE A 265 -3.48 -6.92 -30.22
C PHE A 265 -3.78 -8.42 -30.06
N ASN A 266 -2.79 -9.16 -29.57
CA ASN A 266 -3.03 -10.49 -29.04
C ASN A 266 -3.52 -10.35 -27.59
N VAL A 267 -4.82 -10.59 -27.37
CA VAL A 267 -5.48 -10.28 -26.09
C VAL A 267 -5.72 -11.52 -25.25
N THR A 268 -5.27 -11.49 -24.00
CA THR A 268 -5.58 -12.49 -22.98
C THR A 268 -6.40 -11.85 -21.87
N LEU A 269 -7.57 -12.42 -21.57
CA LEU A 269 -8.47 -11.97 -20.51
C LEU A 269 -8.44 -12.97 -19.35
N TYR A 270 -8.15 -12.47 -18.16
CA TYR A 270 -8.26 -13.19 -16.90
C TYR A 270 -9.36 -12.56 -16.07
N GLN A 271 -10.23 -13.38 -15.48
CA GLN A 271 -11.32 -12.92 -14.64
C GLN A 271 -11.17 -13.48 -13.23
N TRP A 272 -11.66 -12.73 -12.24
CA TRP A 272 -11.77 -13.18 -10.85
C TRP A 272 -10.44 -13.59 -10.19
N LEU A 273 -9.35 -12.91 -10.55
CA LEU A 273 -8.04 -13.16 -9.96
C LEU A 273 -7.88 -12.50 -8.59
N SER A 274 -7.21 -13.21 -7.68
CA SER A 274 -6.70 -12.68 -6.41
C SER A 274 -5.58 -11.65 -6.66
N ALA A 275 -5.18 -10.90 -5.63
CA ALA A 275 -4.06 -9.97 -5.75
C ALA A 275 -2.74 -10.70 -6.03
N GLU A 276 -2.54 -11.88 -5.46
CA GLU A 276 -1.37 -12.73 -5.66
C GLU A 276 -1.35 -13.36 -7.06
N ASP A 277 -2.49 -13.85 -7.53
CA ASP A 277 -2.62 -14.40 -8.88
C ASP A 277 -2.42 -13.33 -9.95
N THR A 278 -2.94 -12.12 -9.72
CA THR A 278 -2.71 -10.96 -10.58
C THR A 278 -1.22 -10.70 -10.76
N LEU A 279 -0.46 -10.67 -9.66
CA LEU A 279 1.00 -10.49 -9.71
C LEU A 279 1.69 -11.63 -10.46
N SER A 280 1.26 -12.86 -10.22
CA SER A 280 1.82 -14.06 -10.85
C SER A 280 1.58 -14.07 -12.37
N VAL A 281 0.38 -13.71 -12.82
CA VAL A 281 0.03 -13.58 -14.24
C VAL A 281 0.85 -12.49 -14.93
N LEU A 282 1.04 -11.33 -14.28
CA LEU A 282 1.86 -10.26 -14.84
C LEU A 282 3.32 -10.68 -14.99
N ARG A 283 3.89 -11.33 -13.96
CA ARG A 283 5.25 -11.88 -14.01
C ARG A 283 5.41 -12.92 -15.11
N GLU A 284 4.45 -13.84 -15.22
CA GLU A 284 4.51 -14.88 -16.25
C GLU A 284 4.41 -14.28 -17.65
N THR A 285 3.52 -13.30 -17.85
CA THR A 285 3.38 -12.63 -19.14
C THR A 285 4.67 -11.92 -19.55
N ILE A 286 5.36 -11.29 -18.61
CA ILE A 286 6.65 -10.65 -18.87
C ILE A 286 7.72 -11.68 -19.29
N ARG A 287 7.69 -12.90 -18.75
CA ARG A 287 8.68 -13.95 -19.08
C ARG A 287 8.45 -14.57 -20.45
N GLN A 288 7.22 -14.52 -20.96
CA GLN A 288 6.87 -15.07 -22.27
C GLN A 288 7.56 -14.31 -23.40
N ARG A 289 8.13 -15.06 -24.36
CA ARG A 289 8.86 -14.48 -25.49
C ARG A 289 7.93 -13.74 -26.46
N GLU A 290 6.69 -14.17 -26.56
CA GLU A 290 5.67 -13.57 -27.42
C GLU A 290 5.37 -12.11 -27.04
N THR A 291 5.43 -11.79 -25.74
CA THR A 291 5.20 -10.44 -25.19
C THR A 291 6.14 -9.39 -25.77
N HIS A 292 7.35 -9.80 -26.13
CA HIS A 292 8.40 -8.89 -26.59
C HIS A 292 8.48 -8.76 -28.10
N ARG A 293 7.69 -9.52 -28.86
CA ARG A 293 7.76 -9.55 -30.34
C ARG A 293 7.01 -8.40 -31.01
N GLY A 294 5.99 -7.84 -30.37
CA GLY A 294 5.21 -6.73 -30.94
C GLY A 294 5.83 -5.35 -30.71
N ASP A 295 5.15 -4.33 -31.20
CA ASP A 295 5.56 -2.93 -31.12
C ASP A 295 5.31 -2.30 -29.75
N GLY A 296 4.42 -2.87 -28.93
CA GLY A 296 4.24 -2.43 -27.55
C GLY A 296 3.46 -3.41 -26.69
N PHE A 297 3.10 -2.94 -25.51
CA PHE A 297 2.44 -3.74 -24.49
C PHE A 297 1.27 -2.96 -23.89
N VAL A 298 0.15 -3.64 -23.66
CA VAL A 298 -1.04 -3.08 -22.99
C VAL A 298 -1.40 -3.93 -21.78
N CYS A 299 -1.69 -3.29 -20.66
CA CYS A 299 -2.25 -3.92 -19.48
C CYS A 299 -3.49 -3.15 -19.01
N CYS A 300 -4.62 -3.83 -18.96
CA CYS A 300 -5.84 -3.33 -18.36
C CYS A 300 -6.08 -4.05 -17.04
N ILE A 301 -6.34 -3.29 -15.96
CA ILE A 301 -6.64 -3.86 -14.64
C ILE A 301 -7.95 -3.27 -14.15
N ILE A 302 -8.92 -4.12 -13.84
CA ILE A 302 -10.22 -3.76 -13.26
C ILE A 302 -10.30 -4.46 -11.91
N SER A 303 -10.26 -3.69 -10.83
CA SER A 303 -10.12 -4.27 -9.49
C SER A 303 -10.76 -3.43 -8.40
N ARG A 304 -11.15 -4.05 -7.29
CA ARG A 304 -11.36 -3.35 -6.03
C ARG A 304 -10.00 -2.97 -5.44
N GLY A 305 -9.92 -1.90 -4.67
CA GLY A 305 -8.63 -1.48 -4.11
C GLY A 305 -8.68 -0.28 -3.19
N THR A 306 -7.61 -0.07 -2.43
CA THR A 306 -7.36 1.14 -1.64
C THR A 306 -6.51 2.13 -2.45
N ALA A 307 -6.12 3.26 -1.86
CA ALA A 307 -5.39 4.33 -2.55
C ALA A 307 -4.13 3.86 -3.28
N ASN A 308 -3.42 2.85 -2.77
CA ASN A 308 -2.16 2.36 -3.34
C ASN A 308 -2.12 0.84 -3.62
N HIS A 309 -3.19 0.10 -3.34
CA HIS A 309 -3.21 -1.36 -3.46
C HIS A 309 -4.41 -1.85 -4.28
N LEU A 310 -4.17 -2.85 -5.13
CA LEU A 310 -5.20 -3.61 -5.84
C LEU A 310 -5.55 -4.84 -5.01
N LEU A 311 -6.82 -5.01 -4.63
CA LEU A 311 -7.25 -6.13 -3.79
C LEU A 311 -7.59 -7.38 -4.60
N GLY A 312 -7.90 -7.24 -5.90
CA GLY A 312 -8.36 -8.38 -6.69
C GLY A 312 -9.69 -8.90 -6.16
N THR A 313 -9.79 -10.22 -6.00
CA THR A 313 -10.89 -10.88 -5.28
C THR A 313 -10.67 -10.92 -3.75
N ASP A 314 -9.50 -10.53 -3.25
CA ASP A 314 -9.14 -10.62 -1.83
C ASP A 314 -9.60 -9.39 -1.05
N MET A 315 -10.82 -9.39 -0.55
CA MET A 315 -11.39 -8.22 0.15
C MET A 315 -10.63 -7.79 1.41
N TYR A 316 -9.90 -8.71 2.07
CA TYR A 316 -9.13 -8.45 3.30
C TYR A 316 -7.63 -8.73 3.14
N GLY A 317 -7.15 -8.97 1.92
CA GLY A 317 -5.73 -9.18 1.66
C GLY A 317 -4.94 -7.89 1.83
N ARG A 318 -3.60 -7.98 1.95
CA ARG A 318 -2.72 -6.80 1.88
C ARG A 318 -2.85 -6.04 0.54
N GLY A 319 -3.42 -6.69 -0.46
CA GLY A 319 -3.49 -6.21 -1.82
C GLY A 319 -2.13 -6.18 -2.50
N LEU A 320 -2.14 -6.05 -3.81
CA LEU A 320 -0.97 -5.87 -4.65
C LEU A 320 -0.63 -4.38 -4.71
N PRO A 321 0.52 -3.93 -4.16
CA PRO A 321 0.93 -2.54 -4.27
C PRO A 321 1.07 -2.13 -5.73
N MET A 322 0.53 -0.98 -6.10
CA MET A 322 0.63 -0.44 -7.46
C MET A 322 2.09 -0.25 -7.89
N ASP A 323 2.98 0.06 -6.95
CA ASP A 323 4.41 0.18 -7.20
C ASP A 323 5.06 -1.15 -7.58
N ALA A 324 4.54 -2.28 -7.08
CA ALA A 324 5.01 -3.59 -7.51
C ALA A 324 4.66 -3.84 -8.98
N VAL A 325 3.46 -3.46 -9.43
CA VAL A 325 3.07 -3.52 -10.85
C VAL A 325 3.96 -2.62 -11.68
N ARG A 326 4.23 -1.38 -11.24
CA ARG A 326 5.11 -0.45 -11.95
C ARG A 326 6.53 -0.99 -12.10
N ARG A 327 7.10 -1.57 -11.03
CA ARG A 327 8.47 -2.12 -11.04
C ARG A 327 8.64 -3.24 -12.05
N LEU A 328 7.63 -4.10 -12.22
CA LEU A 328 7.70 -5.20 -13.18
C LEU A 328 8.00 -4.73 -14.62
N PHE A 329 7.60 -3.52 -15.00
CA PHE A 329 7.79 -2.98 -16.34
C PHE A 329 8.87 -1.89 -16.41
N SER A 330 9.74 -1.82 -15.41
CA SER A 330 10.92 -0.96 -15.43
C SER A 330 11.92 -1.43 -16.51
N ALA A 331 12.86 -0.55 -16.88
CA ALA A 331 13.90 -0.91 -17.83
C ALA A 331 14.79 -2.06 -17.30
N ASP A 332 14.98 -2.14 -15.98
CA ASP A 332 15.84 -3.13 -15.33
C ASP A 332 15.18 -4.52 -15.29
N GLU A 333 13.89 -4.58 -15.00
CA GLU A 333 13.13 -5.83 -14.92
C GLU A 333 12.65 -6.32 -16.30
N CYS A 334 12.42 -5.40 -17.24
CA CYS A 334 11.91 -5.67 -18.59
C CYS A 334 12.71 -4.97 -19.70
N PRO A 335 14.01 -5.28 -19.88
CA PRO A 335 14.84 -4.64 -20.91
C PRO A 335 14.32 -4.90 -22.33
N MET A 336 13.56 -5.99 -22.53
CA MET A 336 12.99 -6.38 -23.83
C MET A 336 11.85 -5.47 -24.31
N LEU A 337 11.26 -4.66 -23.42
CA LEU A 337 10.28 -3.63 -23.76
C LEU A 337 10.88 -2.21 -23.75
N ALA A 338 12.21 -2.08 -23.68
CA ALA A 338 12.88 -0.80 -23.79
C ALA A 338 12.61 -0.15 -25.16
N GLY A 339 12.25 1.13 -25.19
CA GLY A 339 11.94 1.85 -26.42
C GLY A 339 10.53 1.62 -26.99
N LYS A 340 9.78 0.65 -26.44
CA LYS A 340 8.41 0.30 -26.87
C LYS A 340 7.38 0.94 -25.93
N PRO A 341 6.26 1.49 -26.44
CA PRO A 341 5.20 2.04 -25.60
C PRO A 341 4.56 0.95 -24.73
N LYS A 342 4.44 1.24 -23.44
CA LYS A 342 3.81 0.39 -22.40
C LYS A 342 2.60 1.13 -21.85
N LEU A 343 1.40 0.65 -22.14
CA LEU A 343 0.14 1.33 -21.83
C LEU A 343 -0.58 0.62 -20.69
N PHE A 344 -0.97 1.36 -19.66
CA PHE A 344 -1.67 0.86 -18.49
C PHE A 344 -2.99 1.60 -18.29
N PHE A 345 -4.10 0.87 -18.39
CA PHE A 345 -5.44 1.39 -18.17
C PHE A 345 -6.05 0.73 -16.94
N ILE A 346 -6.22 1.48 -15.86
CA ILE A 346 -6.59 0.93 -14.56
C ILE A 346 -7.92 1.52 -14.12
N GLN A 347 -8.91 0.67 -13.89
CA GLN A 347 -10.17 1.01 -13.24
C GLN A 347 -10.15 0.42 -11.83
N ARG A 348 -10.12 1.29 -10.82
CA ARG A 348 -10.20 0.90 -9.42
C ARG A 348 -11.54 1.27 -8.80
N TYR A 349 -12.18 0.32 -8.16
CA TYR A 349 -13.30 0.57 -7.26
C TYR A 349 -12.75 0.73 -5.85
N SER A 350 -12.86 1.94 -5.33
CA SER A 350 -12.25 2.37 -4.07
C SER A 350 -13.02 1.74 -2.93
N ALA A 351 -12.41 0.73 -2.32
CA ALA A 351 -12.89 0.15 -1.10
C ALA A 351 -12.56 1.11 0.05
N PRO A 352 -13.47 1.30 1.02
CA PRO A 352 -13.14 2.01 2.24
C PRO A 352 -11.96 1.31 2.91
N GLU A 353 -10.88 2.07 3.13
CA GLU A 353 -9.76 1.59 3.92
C GLU A 353 -10.31 1.15 5.27
N HIS A 354 -10.24 -0.15 5.56
CA HIS A 354 -10.54 -0.66 6.90
C HIS A 354 -9.44 -0.18 7.84
N MET A 355 -9.54 1.07 8.25
CA MET A 355 -8.87 1.61 9.43
C MET A 355 -9.47 0.91 10.66
N PRO A 356 -8.65 0.38 11.58
CA PRO A 356 -9.13 0.10 12.93
C PRO A 356 -9.63 1.43 13.51
N CYS A 357 -10.94 1.52 13.79
CA CYS A 357 -11.65 2.74 14.21
C CYS A 357 -10.85 3.65 15.15
N ALA A 358 -10.46 4.83 14.67
CA ALA A 358 -10.50 6.04 15.47
C ALA A 358 -11.95 6.56 15.46
N ARG A 359 -12.41 6.99 16.63
CA ARG A 359 -13.80 7.27 17.01
C ARG A 359 -14.36 8.47 16.25
N VAL A 360 -15.65 8.41 15.91
CA VAL A 360 -16.44 9.58 15.48
C VAL A 360 -17.53 9.77 16.53
N ASP A 361 -17.58 10.92 17.18
CA ASP A 361 -18.66 11.91 17.02
C ASP A 361 -18.50 13.04 18.03
N HIS A 362 -18.38 14.26 17.54
CA HIS A 362 -19.10 15.42 18.07
C HIS A 362 -19.37 16.36 16.88
N ARG A 363 -20.66 16.61 16.64
CA ARG A 363 -21.17 17.59 15.67
C ARG A 363 -21.21 18.98 16.28
N ASP A 364 -21.45 19.94 15.39
CA ASP A 364 -21.86 21.35 15.55
C ASP A 364 -20.68 22.33 15.48
N GLU A 365 -20.74 23.47 14.80
CA GLU A 365 -21.57 24.05 13.73
C GLU A 365 -20.68 25.19 13.14
N ASP A 366 -21.04 25.71 11.97
CA ASP A 366 -20.67 27.04 11.44
C ASP A 366 -19.33 27.32 10.70
N LEU A 367 -19.52 27.53 9.39
CA LEU A 367 -18.97 28.58 8.50
C LEU A 367 -17.68 28.35 7.67
N GLU A 368 -17.90 28.56 6.36
CA GLU A 368 -17.07 28.37 5.18
C GLU A 368 -15.84 29.29 5.10
N THR A 369 -14.71 28.78 4.60
CA THR A 369 -13.93 29.43 3.52
C THR A 369 -13.04 28.40 2.80
N ASP A 370 -12.83 28.62 1.52
CA ASP A 370 -12.27 27.76 0.49
C ASP A 370 -10.76 27.48 0.60
N GLY A 371 -10.42 26.20 0.60
CA GLY A 371 -9.08 25.70 0.31
C GLY A 371 -9.20 24.26 -0.12
N CYS A 372 -9.24 24.01 -1.44
CA CYS A 372 -9.26 22.66 -1.99
C CYS A 372 -8.13 21.82 -1.36
N ASP A 373 -8.49 20.85 -0.52
CA ASP A 373 -7.57 19.91 0.11
C ASP A 373 -6.84 19.09 -0.95
N GLY A 374 -5.65 19.58 -1.33
CA GLY A 374 -4.66 18.84 -2.10
C GLY A 374 -4.19 17.65 -1.29
N ARG A 375 -4.92 16.54 -1.36
CA ARG A 375 -4.43 15.20 -0.98
C ARG A 375 -3.04 15.03 -1.59
N PRO A 376 -2.06 14.45 -0.87
CA PRO A 376 -0.76 14.16 -1.44
C PRO A 376 -0.92 13.02 -2.45
N ILE A 377 -1.27 13.39 -3.68
CA ILE A 377 -1.12 12.55 -4.86
C ILE A 377 0.37 12.20 -4.89
N CYS A 378 0.67 10.91 -4.85
CA CYS A 378 2.03 10.41 -4.88
C CYS A 378 2.71 10.91 -6.16
N ASN A 379 3.51 11.97 -6.04
CA ASN A 379 4.28 12.62 -7.10
C ASN A 379 5.58 11.83 -7.38
N GLN A 380 5.48 10.52 -7.58
CA GLN A 380 6.61 9.76 -8.13
C GLN A 380 6.58 9.89 -9.64
N ILE A 381 7.53 10.66 -10.19
CA ILE A 381 7.82 10.68 -11.62
C ILE A 381 8.30 9.25 -11.98
N PRO A 382 7.63 8.53 -12.89
CA PRO A 382 8.04 7.18 -13.24
C PRO A 382 9.46 7.19 -13.82
N THR A 383 10.39 6.45 -13.23
CA THR A 383 11.76 6.27 -13.74
C THR A 383 11.77 5.55 -15.11
N ALA A 384 10.68 4.86 -15.46
CA ALA A 384 10.54 4.11 -16.70
C ALA A 384 10.14 5.01 -17.89
N ALA A 385 10.90 4.92 -18.98
CA ALA A 385 10.61 5.60 -20.24
C ALA A 385 9.58 4.85 -21.10
N ASP A 386 8.88 5.58 -21.97
CA ASP A 386 7.86 5.06 -22.89
C ASP A 386 6.67 4.39 -22.19
N VAL A 387 6.23 4.95 -21.05
CA VAL A 387 5.06 4.43 -20.31
C VAL A 387 3.91 5.42 -20.34
N PHE A 388 2.69 4.92 -20.45
CA PHE A 388 1.46 5.69 -20.31
C PHE A 388 0.57 5.05 -19.24
N TRP A 389 0.28 5.78 -18.17
CA TRP A 389 -0.63 5.37 -17.10
C TRP A 389 -1.90 6.21 -17.16
N SER A 390 -3.04 5.56 -17.33
CA SER A 390 -4.35 6.15 -17.08
C SER A 390 -5.03 5.38 -15.96
N HIS A 391 -5.06 5.99 -14.79
CA HIS A 391 -5.63 5.40 -13.59
C HIS A 391 -6.92 6.14 -13.23
N CYS A 392 -8.04 5.44 -13.31
CA CYS A 392 -9.34 5.92 -12.93
C CYS A 392 -9.83 5.20 -11.67
N TRP A 393 -10.46 5.93 -10.75
CA TRP A 393 -11.11 5.36 -9.59
C TRP A 393 -12.48 5.97 -9.31
N THR A 394 -13.37 5.14 -8.78
CA THR A 394 -14.71 5.52 -8.30
C THR A 394 -15.04 4.76 -7.02
N ASP A 395 -16.15 5.06 -6.35
CA ASP A 395 -16.61 4.38 -5.14
C ASP A 395 -17.07 2.94 -5.44
N GLU A 396 -16.75 1.98 -4.57
CA GLU A 396 -17.15 0.59 -4.76
C GLU A 396 -18.66 0.33 -4.68
N ARG A 397 -19.43 1.24 -4.05
CA ARG A 397 -20.91 1.18 -4.01
C ARG A 397 -21.53 1.15 -5.40
N GLN A 398 -20.82 1.64 -6.42
CA GLN A 398 -21.28 1.54 -7.80
C GLN A 398 -21.43 0.09 -8.26
N LEU A 399 -20.67 -0.85 -7.68
CA LEU A 399 -20.75 -2.28 -7.97
C LEU A 399 -21.98 -2.96 -7.34
N GLU A 400 -22.57 -2.38 -6.29
CA GLU A 400 -23.73 -2.96 -5.56
C GLU A 400 -25.02 -2.91 -6.39
N ARG A 401 -25.05 -2.08 -7.43
CA ARG A 401 -26.26 -1.80 -8.21
C ARG A 401 -26.68 -2.90 -9.19
N GLY A 402 -25.95 -4.02 -9.24
CA GLY A 402 -26.19 -5.11 -10.19
C GLY A 402 -25.85 -4.70 -11.63
N GLN A 403 -24.95 -5.44 -12.27
CA GLN A 403 -24.58 -5.24 -13.68
C GLN A 403 -23.99 -3.85 -14.00
N HIS A 404 -23.20 -3.30 -13.09
CA HIS A 404 -22.46 -2.06 -13.27
C HIS A 404 -21.48 -2.13 -14.45
N ARG A 405 -21.40 -1.05 -15.24
CA ARG A 405 -20.39 -0.87 -16.30
C ARG A 405 -19.62 0.42 -16.07
N SER A 406 -18.30 0.36 -16.13
CA SER A 406 -17.47 1.54 -15.90
C SER A 406 -17.67 2.59 -17.01
N VAL A 407 -18.04 3.80 -16.58
CA VAL A 407 -18.12 4.96 -17.47
C VAL A 407 -16.76 5.29 -18.09
N TYR A 408 -15.69 5.17 -17.31
CA TYR A 408 -14.32 5.36 -17.80
C TYR A 408 -13.94 4.35 -18.88
N LEU A 409 -14.17 3.05 -18.64
CA LEU A 409 -13.81 2.02 -19.61
C LEU A 409 -14.66 2.13 -20.88
N LYS A 410 -15.93 2.51 -20.75
CA LYS A 410 -16.80 2.78 -21.90
C LYS A 410 -16.28 3.97 -22.71
N ALA A 411 -15.96 5.08 -22.04
CA ALA A 411 -15.41 6.28 -22.70
C ALA A 411 -14.06 5.97 -23.38
N LEU A 412 -13.21 5.18 -22.72
CA LEU A 412 -11.93 4.73 -23.28
C LEU A 412 -12.14 3.89 -24.54
N THR A 413 -13.02 2.88 -24.50
CA THR A 413 -13.36 2.06 -25.67
C THR A 413 -13.87 2.93 -26.82
N ASP A 414 -14.81 3.83 -26.56
CA ASP A 414 -15.38 4.71 -27.59
C ASP A 414 -14.33 5.68 -28.16
N GLY A 415 -13.45 6.20 -27.31
CA GLY A 415 -12.35 7.06 -27.72
C GLY A 415 -11.36 6.33 -28.61
N LEU A 416 -10.95 5.12 -28.23
CA LEU A 416 -10.02 4.28 -29.00
C LEU A 416 -10.61 3.88 -30.36
N GLU A 417 -11.88 3.51 -30.43
CA GLU A 417 -12.56 3.18 -31.68
C GLU A 417 -12.67 4.38 -32.63
N LYS A 418 -12.94 5.57 -32.09
CA LYS A 418 -12.93 6.81 -32.88
C LYS A 418 -11.52 7.17 -33.33
N ALA A 419 -10.52 6.98 -32.48
CA ALA A 419 -9.12 7.26 -32.77
C ALA A 419 -8.63 6.48 -33.98
N GLN A 420 -9.02 5.20 -34.10
CA GLN A 420 -8.67 4.37 -35.25
C GLN A 420 -9.17 4.97 -36.57
N ARG A 421 -10.36 5.59 -36.58
CA ARG A 421 -10.95 6.21 -37.77
C ARG A 421 -10.37 7.59 -38.06
N ARG A 422 -10.09 8.36 -37.01
CA ARG A 422 -9.67 9.77 -37.09
C ARG A 422 -8.15 9.95 -37.11
N LYS A 423 -7.39 8.88 -36.87
CA LYS A 423 -5.93 8.90 -36.69
C LYS A 423 -5.53 9.87 -35.57
N THR A 424 -6.22 9.77 -34.45
CA THR A 424 -5.94 10.58 -33.26
C THR A 424 -4.87 9.90 -32.41
N HIS A 425 -3.90 10.67 -31.92
CA HIS A 425 -2.85 10.15 -31.05
C HIS A 425 -3.38 9.92 -29.62
N LEU A 426 -2.80 8.97 -28.89
CA LEU A 426 -3.35 8.45 -27.63
C LEU A 426 -3.60 9.53 -26.55
N VAL A 427 -2.76 10.57 -26.49
CA VAL A 427 -2.90 11.64 -25.49
C VAL A 427 -4.19 12.43 -25.74
N ASP A 428 -4.48 12.80 -26.99
CA ASP A 428 -5.73 13.45 -27.38
C ASP A 428 -6.95 12.55 -27.13
N VAL A 429 -6.83 11.25 -27.38
CA VAL A 429 -7.90 10.29 -27.05
C VAL A 429 -8.23 10.37 -25.56
N HIS A 430 -7.21 10.44 -24.70
CA HIS A 430 -7.43 10.60 -23.26
C HIS A 430 -8.00 11.97 -22.87
N THR A 431 -7.73 13.02 -23.63
CA THR A 431 -8.40 14.31 -23.45
C THR A 431 -9.91 14.19 -23.72
N GLU A 432 -10.33 13.45 -24.74
CA GLU A 432 -11.75 13.16 -24.98
C GLU A 432 -12.37 12.32 -23.85
N VAL A 433 -11.63 11.32 -23.35
CA VAL A 433 -12.06 10.49 -22.20
C VAL A 433 -12.24 11.34 -20.95
N ASN A 434 -11.31 12.25 -20.65
CA ASN A 434 -11.41 13.18 -19.53
C ASN A 434 -12.65 14.07 -19.65
N GLY A 435 -12.94 14.57 -20.86
CA GLY A 435 -14.16 15.35 -21.14
C GLY A 435 -15.44 14.55 -20.90
N ALA A 436 -15.48 13.28 -21.31
CA ALA A 436 -16.63 12.41 -21.08
C ALA A 436 -16.87 12.13 -19.58
N ILE A 437 -15.80 11.92 -18.81
CA ILE A 437 -15.87 11.73 -17.35
C ILE A 437 -16.36 13.01 -16.67
N PHE A 438 -15.81 14.17 -17.06
CA PHE A 438 -16.23 15.45 -16.51
C PHE A 438 -17.73 15.70 -16.70
N GLU A 439 -18.25 15.45 -17.90
CA GLU A 439 -19.67 15.56 -18.21
C GLU A 439 -20.53 14.54 -17.45
N HIS A 440 -20.02 13.33 -17.21
CA HIS A 440 -20.70 12.34 -16.39
C HIS A 440 -20.82 12.80 -14.93
N ASN A 441 -19.71 13.21 -14.32
CA ASN A 441 -19.66 13.67 -12.93
C ASN A 441 -20.59 14.88 -12.70
N LYS A 442 -20.63 15.80 -13.67
CA LYS A 442 -21.55 16.95 -13.63
C LYS A 442 -23.02 16.54 -13.57
N ARG A 443 -23.39 15.43 -14.23
CA ARG A 443 -24.77 14.92 -14.27
C ARG A 443 -25.10 13.99 -13.10
N HIS A 444 -24.08 13.38 -12.48
CA HIS A 444 -24.25 12.36 -11.43
C HIS A 444 -23.32 12.65 -10.23
N PRO A 445 -23.63 13.67 -9.40
CA PRO A 445 -22.75 14.13 -8.33
C PRO A 445 -22.47 13.09 -7.22
N GLY A 446 -23.24 11.99 -7.16
CA GLY A 446 -23.01 10.87 -6.23
C GLY A 446 -22.24 9.68 -6.81
N GLU A 447 -21.85 9.74 -8.08
CA GLU A 447 -21.21 8.63 -8.83
C GLU A 447 -19.92 9.09 -9.51
N ASN A 448 -19.18 10.00 -8.87
CA ASN A 448 -18.03 10.65 -9.48
C ASN A 448 -16.89 9.66 -9.79
N TYR A 449 -16.37 9.75 -11.01
CA TYR A 449 -15.11 9.13 -11.41
C TYR A 449 -13.98 10.14 -11.34
N HIS A 450 -12.83 9.72 -10.83
CA HIS A 450 -11.61 10.52 -10.84
C HIS A 450 -10.59 9.85 -11.75
N ILE A 451 -9.84 10.63 -12.53
CA ILE A 451 -8.85 10.13 -13.47
C ILE A 451 -7.51 10.85 -13.28
N ASP A 452 -6.44 10.07 -13.19
CA ASP A 452 -5.05 10.53 -13.14
C ASP A 452 -4.30 9.94 -14.35
N VAL A 453 -3.84 10.81 -15.25
CA VAL A 453 -3.08 10.43 -16.44
C VAL A 453 -1.65 10.91 -16.29
N LYS A 454 -0.69 9.99 -16.38
CA LYS A 454 0.75 10.25 -16.30
C LYS A 454 1.48 9.48 -17.38
N HIS A 455 2.36 10.14 -18.14
CA HIS A 455 3.12 9.45 -19.18
C HIS A 455 4.54 9.98 -19.35
N THR A 456 5.39 9.10 -19.86
CA THR A 456 6.79 9.32 -20.27
C THR A 456 7.01 8.90 -21.72
N LEU A 457 5.92 8.86 -22.52
CA LEU A 457 5.98 8.69 -23.97
C LEU A 457 6.86 9.78 -24.58
N ARG A 458 7.75 9.38 -25.49
CA ARG A 458 8.75 10.27 -26.12
C ARG A 458 8.41 10.61 -27.57
N LYS A 459 7.36 10.01 -28.11
CA LYS A 459 6.88 10.13 -29.49
C LYS A 459 5.36 10.04 -29.50
N ASP A 460 4.75 10.54 -30.57
CA ASP A 460 3.31 10.40 -30.76
C ASP A 460 2.95 8.92 -30.99
N LEU A 461 1.89 8.47 -30.33
CA LEU A 461 1.42 7.09 -30.42
C LEU A 461 0.03 7.06 -31.06
N TYR A 462 -0.06 6.44 -32.22
CA TYR A 462 -1.31 6.21 -32.94
C TYR A 462 -1.67 4.73 -32.88
N LEU A 463 -2.91 4.44 -32.48
CA LEU A 463 -3.46 3.09 -32.43
C LEU A 463 -4.35 2.89 -33.66
N GLU A 464 -3.72 2.74 -34.83
CA GLU A 464 -4.40 2.62 -36.14
C GLU A 464 -5.00 1.23 -36.42
#